data_AF-A0AAJ2Q8U9-F1
#
_entry.id   AF-A0AAJ2Q8U9-F1
#
_cell.length_a   1.000
_cell.length_b   1.000
_cell.length_c   1.000
_cell.angle_alpha   90.00
_cell.angle_beta   90.00
_cell.angle_gamma   90.00
#
_symmetry.space_group_name_H-M   'P 1'
#
loop_
_entity.id
_entity.type
_entity.pdbx_description
1 polymer ?
#
loop_
_entity_poly.entity_id
_entity_poly.type
_entity_poly.pdbx_seq_one_letter_code
_entity_poly.pdbx_strand_id
1 'polypeptide(L)'
;MPDPISAAEQVAANVKLLRARRGYSQDQLAARMGLKSAQVVWAAEVGRRRITVSDLAAFAEALEVTATQLLSHDPELADHAGDALVYEVTVDGGITQSFAADTVDPGDVWTSFYLQETRVFLAPTARVLGIRLLLKEATDVR
;
A
#
# COMPACT_ATOMS: atom_id res chain seq x y z
N MET A 1 28.06 2.70 10.19
CA MET A 1 26.62 2.51 10.02
C MET A 1 26.30 3.05 8.64
N PRO A 2 25.76 2.27 7.69
CA PRO A 2 25.31 2.84 6.43
C PRO A 2 24.26 3.92 6.73
N ASP A 3 24.32 5.04 6.01
CA ASP A 3 23.36 6.12 6.18
C ASP A 3 21.94 5.61 5.91
N PRO A 4 20.93 6.10 6.64
CA PRO A 4 19.54 5.78 6.35
C PRO A 4 19.24 6.18 4.90
N ILE A 5 18.65 5.25 4.14
CA ILE A 5 18.28 5.43 2.74
C ILE A 5 17.44 6.71 2.65
N SER A 6 17.85 7.67 1.82
CA SER A 6 17.10 8.91 1.64
C SER A 6 15.73 8.61 1.01
N ALA A 7 14.75 9.49 1.24
CA ALA A 7 13.43 9.35 0.63
C ALA A 7 13.49 9.24 -0.91
N ALA A 8 14.43 9.93 -1.55
CA ALA A 8 14.63 9.85 -3.00
C ALA A 8 15.15 8.47 -3.44
N GLU A 9 16.09 7.89 -2.69
CA GLU A 9 16.60 6.54 -2.94
C GLU A 9 15.52 5.47 -2.69
N GLN A 10 14.68 5.65 -1.67
CA GLN A 10 13.53 4.79 -1.40
C GLN A 10 12.54 4.79 -2.57
N VAL A 11 12.19 5.97 -3.09
CA VAL A 11 11.30 6.09 -4.26
C VAL A 11 11.94 5.44 -5.49
N ALA A 12 13.22 5.68 -5.76
CA ALA A 12 13.92 5.08 -6.88
C ALA A 12 13.91 3.54 -6.83
N ALA A 13 14.15 2.97 -5.64
CA ALA A 13 14.09 1.53 -5.41
C ALA A 13 12.69 0.98 -5.62
N ASN A 14 11.67 1.65 -5.08
CA ASN A 14 10.27 1.24 -5.18
C ASN A 14 9.75 1.31 -6.62
N VAL A 15 10.09 2.37 -7.37
CA VAL A 15 9.76 2.48 -8.80
C VAL A 15 10.33 1.29 -9.57
N LYS A 16 11.61 0.96 -9.37
CA LYS A 16 12.27 -0.16 -10.03
C LYS A 16 11.63 -1.50 -9.68
N LEU A 17 11.34 -1.72 -8.40
CA LEU A 17 10.72 -2.93 -7.88
C LEU A 17 9.34 -3.14 -8.49
N LEU A 18 8.46 -2.15 -8.35
CA LEU A 18 7.08 -2.20 -8.85
C LEU A 18 7.05 -2.35 -10.37
N ARG A 19 7.91 -1.62 -11.09
CA ARG A 19 8.04 -1.77 -12.55
C ARG A 19 8.39 -3.21 -12.93
N ALA A 20 9.38 -3.80 -12.28
CA ALA A 20 9.82 -5.16 -12.55
C ALA A 20 8.73 -6.20 -12.23
N ARG A 21 8.03 -6.04 -11.10
CA ARG A 21 6.93 -6.94 -10.69
C ARG A 21 5.74 -6.88 -11.66
N ARG A 22 5.46 -5.71 -12.23
CA ARG A 22 4.47 -5.54 -13.30
C ARG A 22 4.94 -6.01 -14.67
N GLY A 23 6.18 -6.47 -14.80
CA GLY A 23 6.75 -6.91 -16.08
C GLY A 23 6.99 -5.78 -17.08
N TYR A 24 7.08 -4.53 -16.62
CA TYR A 24 7.26 -3.37 -17.48
C TYR A 24 8.75 -3.15 -17.81
N SER A 25 9.07 -2.90 -19.07
CA SER A 25 10.36 -2.29 -19.45
C SER A 25 10.42 -0.82 -19.03
N GLN A 26 11.61 -0.22 -19.01
CA GLN A 26 11.74 1.21 -18.72
C GLN A 26 11.02 2.08 -19.77
N ASP A 27 11.03 1.68 -21.04
CA ASP A 27 10.27 2.36 -22.10
C ASP A 27 8.76 2.23 -21.90
N GLN A 28 8.29 1.07 -21.46
CA GLN A 28 6.87 0.86 -21.17
C GLN A 28 6.38 1.69 -19.97
N LEU A 29 7.22 1.87 -18.94
CA LEU A 29 6.88 2.78 -17.86
C LEU A 29 6.90 4.24 -18.33
N ALA A 30 7.90 4.63 -19.12
CA ALA A 30 7.99 5.97 -19.68
C ALA A 30 6.77 6.32 -20.56
N ALA A 31 6.34 5.38 -21.41
CA ALA A 31 5.16 5.55 -22.24
C ALA A 31 3.87 5.76 -21.41
N ARG A 32 3.72 5.04 -20.28
CA ARG A 32 2.61 5.25 -19.33
C ARG A 32 2.65 6.61 -18.67
N MET A 33 3.83 7.18 -18.46
CA MET A 33 4.02 8.56 -17.98
C MET A 33 3.85 9.62 -19.09
N GLY A 34 3.48 9.22 -20.32
CA GLY A 34 3.39 10.13 -21.47
C GLY A 34 4.74 10.61 -22.01
N LEU A 35 5.84 9.95 -21.64
CA LEU A 35 7.20 10.31 -22.05
C LEU A 35 7.62 9.56 -23.31
N LYS A 36 8.39 10.23 -24.17
CA LYS A 36 8.91 9.66 -25.42
C LYS A 36 10.18 8.81 -25.27
N SER A 37 10.77 8.78 -24.08
CA SER A 37 12.06 8.12 -23.83
C SER A 37 12.15 7.58 -22.41
N ALA A 38 12.75 6.39 -22.26
CA ALA A 38 13.10 5.77 -20.99
C ALA A 38 14.13 6.55 -20.15
N GLN A 39 14.78 7.60 -20.67
CA GLN A 39 15.88 8.29 -19.97
C GLN A 39 15.47 8.83 -18.60
N VAL A 40 14.24 9.32 -18.46
CA VAL A 40 13.70 9.83 -17.19
C VAL A 40 13.51 8.70 -16.16
N VAL A 41 13.01 7.55 -16.61
CA VAL A 41 12.82 6.35 -15.77
C VAL A 41 14.17 5.80 -15.35
N TRP A 42 15.07 5.57 -16.31
CA TRP A 42 16.42 5.08 -16.05
C TRP A 42 17.16 5.98 -15.04
N ALA A 43 17.19 7.30 -15.30
CA ALA A 43 17.91 8.24 -14.44
C ALA A 43 17.31 8.32 -13.02
N ALA A 44 15.99 8.10 -12.87
CA ALA A 44 15.38 7.95 -11.55
C ALA A 44 15.85 6.68 -10.85
N GLU A 45 15.74 5.51 -11.51
CA GLU A 45 16.06 4.21 -10.92
C GLU A 45 17.52 4.05 -10.51
N VAL A 46 18.45 4.73 -11.20
CA VAL A 46 19.87 4.71 -10.85
C VAL A 46 20.31 5.89 -9.98
N GLY A 47 19.36 6.70 -9.49
CA GLY A 47 19.65 7.85 -8.61
C GLY A 47 20.42 8.99 -9.29
N ARG A 48 20.44 9.06 -10.62
CA ARG A 48 21.14 10.10 -11.39
C ARG A 48 20.32 11.36 -11.62
N ARG A 49 19.06 11.39 -11.20
CA ARG A 49 18.24 12.59 -11.20
C ARG A 49 17.58 12.82 -9.85
N ARG A 50 17.38 14.09 -9.53
CA ARG A 50 16.52 14.50 -8.42
C ARG A 50 15.07 14.16 -8.77
N ILE A 51 14.40 13.46 -7.86
CA ILE A 51 12.96 13.18 -7.95
C ILE A 51 12.22 14.39 -7.38
N THR A 52 11.41 15.04 -8.21
CA THR A 52 10.50 16.12 -7.78
C THR A 52 9.17 15.55 -7.31
N VAL A 53 8.33 16.38 -6.70
CA VAL A 53 6.96 16.00 -6.32
C VAL A 53 6.13 15.62 -7.56
N SER A 54 6.32 16.34 -8.67
CA SER A 54 5.65 16.03 -9.94
C SER A 54 6.10 14.68 -10.52
N ASP A 55 7.38 14.33 -10.36
CA ASP A 55 7.89 13.02 -10.75
C ASP A 55 7.28 11.91 -9.91
N LEU A 56 7.20 12.11 -8.59
CA LEU A 56 6.58 11.18 -7.67
C LEU A 56 5.13 10.89 -8.05
N ALA A 57 4.35 11.94 -8.34
CA ALA A 57 2.96 11.80 -8.78
C ALA A 57 2.85 11.07 -10.12
N ALA A 58 3.69 11.41 -11.11
CA ALA A 58 3.68 10.76 -12.42
C ALA A 58 4.07 9.28 -12.34
N PHE A 59 5.04 8.93 -11.49
CA PHE A 59 5.38 7.53 -11.24
C PHE A 59 4.25 6.79 -10.53
N ALA A 60 3.64 7.40 -9.53
CA ALA A 60 2.54 6.83 -8.76
C ALA A 60 1.37 6.49 -9.69
N GLU A 61 0.96 7.44 -10.53
CA GLU A 61 -0.10 7.26 -11.54
C GLU A 61 0.25 6.17 -12.55
N ALA A 62 1.44 6.22 -13.16
CA ALA A 62 1.85 5.25 -14.17
C ALA A 62 2.05 3.83 -13.61
N LEU A 63 2.25 3.73 -12.29
CA LEU A 63 2.36 2.48 -11.55
C LEU A 63 1.07 2.16 -10.78
N GLU A 64 -0.04 2.88 -10.95
CA GLU A 64 -1.30 2.57 -10.25
C GLU A 64 -1.10 2.33 -8.73
N VAL A 65 -0.34 3.23 -8.08
CA VAL A 65 -0.11 3.27 -6.63
C VAL A 65 -0.23 4.71 -6.16
N THR A 66 -0.32 4.91 -4.85
CA THR A 66 -0.22 6.21 -4.19
C THR A 66 1.23 6.68 -4.08
N ALA A 67 1.40 8.00 -3.96
CA ALA A 67 2.70 8.60 -3.65
C ALA A 67 3.25 8.12 -2.29
N THR A 68 2.37 7.83 -1.32
CA THR A 68 2.73 7.32 0.00
C THR A 68 3.33 5.91 -0.07
N GLN A 69 2.78 5.03 -0.90
CA GLN A 69 3.38 3.72 -1.15
C GLN A 69 4.78 3.82 -1.74
N LEU A 70 5.00 4.71 -2.70
CA LEU A 70 6.33 4.93 -3.27
C LEU A 70 7.35 5.41 -2.23
N LEU A 71 6.90 6.05 -1.14
CA LEU A 71 7.75 6.48 -0.02
C LEU A 71 7.90 5.42 1.08
N SER A 72 7.08 4.37 1.06
CA SER A 72 7.04 3.34 2.10
C SER A 72 8.15 2.31 1.94
N HIS A 73 8.50 1.63 3.04
CA HIS A 73 9.43 0.50 2.99
C HIS A 73 8.84 -0.72 2.29
N ASP A 74 7.51 -0.84 2.29
CA ASP A 74 6.77 -1.84 1.51
C ASP A 74 5.72 -1.15 0.63
N PRO A 75 6.02 -0.93 -0.67
CA PRO A 75 5.13 -0.22 -1.58
C PRO A 75 3.90 -1.05 -2.02
N GLU A 76 3.86 -2.36 -1.75
CA GLU A 76 2.69 -3.19 -2.10
C GLU A 76 1.70 -3.32 -0.95
N LEU A 77 2.17 -3.33 0.29
CA LEU A 77 1.28 -3.37 1.46
C LEU A 77 0.60 -2.03 1.77
N ALA A 78 1.19 -0.91 1.33
CA ALA A 78 0.70 0.41 1.72
C ALA A 78 -0.64 0.85 1.06
N ASP A 79 -1.28 0.02 0.23
CA ASP A 79 -2.62 0.27 -0.37
C ASP A 79 -3.77 -0.57 0.21
N HIS A 80 -3.55 -1.40 1.22
CA HIS A 80 -4.69 -1.98 1.95
C HIS A 80 -5.18 -1.09 3.09
N ALA A 81 -4.40 -0.07 3.47
CA ALA A 81 -4.73 0.88 4.52
C ALA A 81 -5.76 1.97 4.10
N GLY A 82 -6.29 1.93 2.87
CA GLY A 82 -7.19 2.97 2.34
C GLY A 82 -8.59 2.51 1.95
N ASP A 83 -8.80 1.23 1.63
CA ASP A 83 -10.13 0.68 1.41
C ASP A 83 -10.59 0.04 2.71
N ALA A 84 -11.57 0.66 3.37
CA ALA A 84 -12.18 0.07 4.55
C ALA A 84 -12.85 -1.25 4.12
N LEU A 85 -12.22 -2.36 4.47
CA LEU A 85 -12.71 -3.70 4.19
C LEU A 85 -13.72 -4.08 5.28
N VAL A 86 -14.89 -4.56 4.89
CA VAL A 86 -15.89 -5.01 5.87
C VAL A 86 -15.56 -6.43 6.29
N TYR A 87 -15.11 -6.57 7.53
CA TYR A 87 -14.83 -7.85 8.17
C TYR A 87 -16.04 -8.32 8.96
N GLU A 88 -16.36 -9.60 8.82
CA GLU A 88 -17.25 -10.33 9.69
C GLU A 88 -16.41 -11.23 10.60
N VAL A 89 -16.47 -10.96 11.90
CA VAL A 89 -15.70 -11.69 12.91
C VAL A 89 -16.65 -12.46 13.81
N THR A 90 -16.44 -13.78 13.87
CA THR A 90 -17.16 -14.66 14.80
C THR A 90 -16.29 -14.89 16.03
N VAL A 91 -16.84 -14.59 17.21
CA VAL A 91 -16.14 -14.77 18.48
C VAL A 91 -16.65 -15.96 19.28
N ASP A 92 -15.79 -16.50 20.15
CA ASP A 92 -16.07 -17.64 21.02
C ASP A 92 -17.17 -17.27 22.03
N GLY A 93 -18.39 -17.73 21.72
CA GLY A 93 -19.65 -17.19 22.25
C GLY A 93 -20.77 -17.13 21.20
N GLY A 94 -20.44 -17.31 19.92
CA GLY A 94 -21.41 -17.38 18.81
C GLY A 94 -21.90 -16.02 18.31
N ILE A 95 -21.28 -14.93 18.77
CA ILE A 95 -21.61 -13.57 18.33
C ILE A 95 -20.81 -13.29 17.07
N THR A 96 -21.50 -12.84 16.02
CA THR A 96 -20.91 -12.39 14.76
C THR A 96 -21.03 -10.87 14.69
N GLN A 97 -19.91 -10.17 14.50
CA GLN A 97 -19.89 -8.72 14.38
C GLN A 97 -19.24 -8.30 13.07
N SER A 98 -19.87 -7.34 12.39
CA SER A 98 -19.34 -6.73 11.17
C SER A 98 -18.81 -5.34 11.45
N PHE A 99 -17.62 -5.01 10.94
CA PHE A 99 -17.05 -3.67 11.03
C PHE A 99 -16.08 -3.42 9.86
N ALA A 100 -15.90 -2.15 9.51
CA ALA A 100 -14.97 -1.73 8.48
C ALA A 100 -13.58 -1.52 9.09
N ALA A 101 -12.55 -2.08 8.48
CA ALA A 101 -11.17 -1.92 8.90
C ALA A 101 -10.25 -1.83 7.68
N ASP A 102 -9.23 -0.99 7.76
CA ASP A 102 -8.19 -0.89 6.74
C ASP A 102 -6.91 -1.65 7.14
N THR A 103 -6.78 -1.96 8.43
CA THR A 103 -5.61 -2.65 8.98
C THR A 103 -6.06 -3.75 9.93
N VAL A 104 -5.45 -4.93 9.79
CA VAL A 104 -5.65 -6.06 10.69
C VAL A 104 -4.31 -6.47 11.27
N ASP A 105 -4.18 -6.36 12.59
CA ASP A 105 -3.02 -6.84 13.35
C ASP A 105 -3.40 -8.20 13.97
N PRO A 106 -2.82 -9.32 13.52
CA PRO A 106 -3.15 -10.62 14.07
C PRO A 106 -2.78 -10.76 15.55
N GLY A 107 -1.78 -10.01 16.05
CA GLY A 107 -1.24 -10.10 17.41
C GLY A 107 -0.77 -11.51 17.81
N ASP A 108 0.01 -11.61 18.89
CA ASP A 108 0.41 -12.91 19.45
C ASP A 108 -0.71 -13.55 20.30
N VAL A 109 -1.65 -12.74 20.79
CA VAL A 109 -2.70 -13.16 21.73
C VAL A 109 -4.10 -12.83 21.22
N TRP A 110 -4.27 -11.71 20.52
CA TRP A 110 -5.57 -11.24 20.02
C TRP A 110 -5.43 -10.51 18.69
N THR A 111 -6.33 -10.82 17.76
CA THR A 111 -6.44 -10.09 16.49
C THR A 111 -7.16 -8.75 16.71
N SER A 112 -6.50 -7.66 16.34
CA SER A 112 -7.01 -6.29 16.40
C SER A 112 -7.30 -5.77 15.00
N PHE A 113 -8.37 -5.00 14.86
CA PHE A 113 -8.73 -4.36 13.60
C PHE A 113 -8.79 -2.85 13.80
N TYR A 114 -8.25 -2.12 12.83
CA TYR A 114 -8.15 -0.67 12.86
C TYR A 114 -8.79 -0.07 11.62
N LEU A 115 -9.40 1.08 11.82
CA LEU A 115 -9.78 2.01 10.76
C LEU A 115 -8.99 3.29 11.03
N GLN A 116 -8.09 3.61 10.12
CA GLN A 116 -7.05 4.61 10.25
C GLN A 116 -6.18 4.31 11.49
N GLU A 117 -6.23 5.17 12.50
CA GLU A 117 -5.53 4.94 13.78
C GLU A 117 -6.48 4.48 14.90
N THR A 118 -7.77 4.36 14.61
CA THR A 118 -8.78 3.98 15.61
C THR A 118 -8.97 2.48 15.62
N ARG A 119 -8.76 1.85 16.77
CA ARG A 119 -9.08 0.43 16.94
C ARG A 119 -10.59 0.25 16.96
N VAL A 120 -11.12 -0.36 15.90
CA VAL A 120 -12.56 -0.60 15.70
C VAL A 120 -13.05 -1.91 16.30
N PHE A 121 -12.13 -2.84 16.61
CA PHE A 121 -12.47 -4.10 17.26
C PHE A 121 -11.45 -4.47 18.35
N LEU A 122 -11.98 -4.81 19.52
CA LEU A 122 -11.25 -5.45 20.62
C LEU A 122 -12.09 -6.64 21.07
N ALA A 123 -11.53 -7.84 21.01
CA ALA A 123 -12.07 -9.00 21.72
C ALA A 123 -11.23 -9.25 22.98
N PRO A 124 -11.49 -8.57 24.11
CA PRO A 124 -10.65 -8.72 25.30
C PRO A 124 -10.89 -10.06 26.02
N THR A 125 -11.98 -10.78 25.71
CA THR A 125 -12.40 -12.00 26.40
C THR A 125 -12.82 -13.15 25.48
N ALA A 126 -12.85 -12.95 24.16
CA ALA A 126 -13.40 -13.93 23.24
C ALA A 126 -12.39 -14.27 22.14
N ARG A 127 -12.13 -15.56 21.91
CA ARG A 127 -11.25 -16.00 20.81
C ARG A 127 -11.94 -15.74 19.48
N VAL A 128 -11.20 -15.26 18.50
CA VAL A 128 -11.69 -15.18 17.13
C VAL A 128 -11.75 -16.60 16.56
N LEU A 129 -12.96 -17.06 16.25
CA LEU A 129 -13.20 -18.40 15.69
C LEU A 129 -13.19 -18.41 14.16
N GLY A 130 -13.45 -17.26 13.53
CA GLY A 130 -13.43 -17.11 12.10
C GLY A 130 -13.52 -15.66 11.67
N ILE A 131 -12.82 -15.34 10.58
CA ILE A 131 -12.82 -14.03 9.94
C ILE A 131 -13.27 -14.25 8.50
N ARG A 132 -14.30 -13.52 8.06
CA ARG A 132 -14.74 -13.50 6.67
C ARG A 132 -14.72 -12.07 6.16
N LEU A 133 -14.10 -11.86 5.00
CA LEU A 133 -14.20 -10.59 4.28
C LEU A 133 -15.51 -10.59 3.48
N LEU A 134 -16.40 -9.62 3.72
CA LEU A 134 -17.72 -9.57 3.09
C LEU A 134 -17.74 -8.76 1.80
N LEU A 135 -17.12 -7.57 1.77
CA LEU A 135 -17.05 -6.73 0.57
C LEU A 135 -15.89 -5.73 0.65
N LYS A 136 -15.38 -5.34 -0.53
CA LYS A 136 -14.50 -4.20 -0.72
C LYS A 136 -15.39 -3.00 -1.03
N GLU A 137 -15.60 -2.10 -0.08
CA GLU A 137 -16.17 -0.80 -0.43
C GLU A 137 -15.11 -0.05 -1.22
N ALA A 138 -15.21 -0.10 -2.55
CA ALA A 138 -14.54 0.88 -3.39
C ALA A 138 -15.15 2.22 -3.00
N THR A 139 -14.38 3.07 -2.33
CA THR A 139 -14.80 4.43 -2.06
C THR A 139 -14.92 5.13 -3.40
N ASP A 140 -16.12 5.11 -3.97
CA ASP A 140 -16.49 5.86 -5.17
C ASP A 140 -16.52 7.35 -4.78
N VAL A 141 -15.39 8.01 -4.91
CA VAL A 141 -15.28 9.46 -4.72
C VAL A 141 -15.76 10.14 -6.00
N ARG A 142 -17.00 10.66 -5.93
CA ARG A 142 -17.56 11.62 -6.89
C ARG A 142 -16.83 12.95 -6.87
#